data_AF-A0A1G9VWY9-F1
#
_entry.id   AF-A0A1G9VWY9-F1
#
_cell.length_a   1.000
_cell.length_b   1.000
_cell.length_c   1.000
_cell.angle_alpha   90.00
_cell.angle_beta   90.00
_cell.angle_gamma   90.00
#
_symmetry.space_group_name_H-M   'P 1'
#
loop_
_entity.id
_entity.type
_entity.pdbx_description
1 polymer ?
#
loop_
_entity_poly.entity_id
_entity_poly.type
_entity_poly.pdbx_seq_one_letter_code
_entity_poly.pdbx_strand_id
1 'polypeptide(L)'
;MFSMFKKEERKEIYYEQDEFNEEEEIGILIHYTSVAVYMYLCLDGRIENEDVLNDAAGREIIVQGNTISIVVESPKEITEIIEQYGLNNMNLPLFTIDVTLY
;
A
#
# COMPACT_ATOMS: atom_id res chain seq x y z
N MET A 1 24.30 25.82 24.13
CA MET A 1 23.10 25.07 24.55
C MET A 1 22.38 24.65 23.28
N PHE A 2 22.08 23.37 23.16
CA PHE A 2 21.69 22.65 21.94
C PHE A 2 20.42 23.17 21.27
N SER A 3 20.39 23.11 19.93
CA SER A 3 19.23 22.58 19.20
C SER A 3 19.65 22.23 17.77
N MET A 4 19.98 20.95 17.57
CA MET A 4 20.26 20.35 16.27
C MET A 4 18.96 19.64 15.83
N PHE A 5 18.08 20.35 15.12
CA PHE A 5 16.96 19.68 14.45
C PHE A 5 17.51 19.03 13.18
N LYS A 6 17.73 17.72 13.26
CA LYS A 6 18.05 16.88 12.12
C LYS A 6 16.77 16.76 11.28
N LYS A 7 16.73 17.47 10.17
CA LYS A 7 15.65 17.39 9.18
C LYS A 7 15.80 16.04 8.48
N GLU A 8 14.92 15.09 8.81
CA GLU A 8 14.88 13.81 8.09
C GLU A 8 14.38 14.07 6.67
N GLU A 9 15.25 13.78 5.70
CA GLU A 9 14.93 13.85 4.28
C GLU A 9 14.00 12.68 3.94
N ARG A 10 12.73 12.97 3.65
CA ARG A 10 11.83 12.01 3.00
C ARG A 10 12.44 11.64 1.66
N LYS A 11 12.86 10.38 1.51
CA LYS A 11 13.20 9.82 0.21
C LYS A 11 11.90 9.62 -0.56
N GLU A 12 11.67 10.47 -1.55
CA GLU A 12 10.66 10.23 -2.58
C GLU A 12 11.12 9.03 -3.40
N ILE A 13 10.28 7.99 -3.47
CA ILE A 13 10.52 6.81 -4.30
C ILE A 13 9.98 7.14 -5.70
N TYR A 14 10.86 7.18 -6.68
CA TYR A 14 10.51 7.33 -8.09
C TYR A 14 10.26 5.94 -8.67
N TYR A 15 9.05 5.70 -9.18
CA TYR A 15 8.72 4.48 -9.92
C TYR A 15 9.11 4.68 -11.39
N GLU A 16 10.07 3.88 -11.88
CA GLU A 16 10.34 3.76 -13.31
C GLU A 16 9.15 3.05 -13.98
N GLN A 17 8.65 3.63 -15.08
CA GLN A 17 7.51 3.10 -15.83
C GLN A 17 8.03 2.04 -16.81
N ASP A 18 8.08 0.79 -16.38
CA ASP A 18 8.17 -0.34 -17.31
C ASP A 18 6.77 -0.61 -17.90
N GLU A 19 6.73 -0.99 -19.18
CA GLU A 19 5.51 -1.26 -19.94
C GLU A 19 4.73 -2.42 -19.29
N PHE A 20 3.68 -2.08 -18.54
CA PHE A 20 2.78 -3.02 -17.87
C PHE A 20 1.98 -3.84 -18.90
N ASN A 21 2.02 -5.16 -18.77
CA ASN A 21 1.15 -6.08 -19.50
C ASN A 21 -0.29 -5.93 -18.97
N GLU A 22 -1.27 -5.76 -19.86
CA GLU A 22 -2.68 -5.48 -19.55
C GLU A 22 -3.43 -6.60 -18.78
N GLU A 23 -2.76 -7.68 -18.35
CA GLU A 23 -3.35 -8.80 -17.61
C GLU A 23 -2.93 -8.88 -16.13
N GLU A 24 -2.04 -8.00 -15.64
CA GLU A 24 -1.56 -8.03 -14.26
C GLU A 24 -2.27 -6.95 -13.41
N GLU A 25 -3.27 -7.35 -12.63
CA GLU A 25 -3.92 -6.49 -11.64
C GLU A 25 -2.93 -6.14 -10.52
N ILE A 26 -2.47 -4.89 -10.48
CA ILE A 26 -1.64 -4.42 -9.37
C ILE A 26 -2.52 -4.32 -8.13
N GLY A 27 -2.01 -4.76 -6.99
CA GLY A 27 -2.70 -4.52 -5.74
C GLY A 27 -1.80 -4.31 -4.56
N ILE A 28 -2.43 -3.78 -3.52
CA ILE A 28 -1.80 -3.49 -2.25
C ILE A 28 -2.38 -4.43 -1.22
N LEU A 29 -1.51 -5.22 -0.59
CA LEU A 29 -1.88 -6.05 0.54
C LEU A 29 -1.41 -5.36 1.83
N ILE A 30 -2.35 -4.98 2.68
CA ILE A 30 -2.10 -4.35 3.98
C ILE A 30 -2.32 -5.40 5.07
N HIS A 31 -1.27 -5.78 5.77
CA HIS A 31 -1.30 -6.75 6.85
C HIS A 31 -1.04 -6.08 8.20
N TYR A 32 -2.06 -6.12 9.06
CA TYR A 32 -2.02 -5.54 10.40
C TYR A 32 -1.48 -6.55 11.42
N THR A 33 -0.48 -6.14 12.18
CA THR A 33 0.02 -6.91 13.33
C THR A 33 -0.05 -6.06 14.60
N SER A 34 0.22 -6.67 15.75
CA SER A 34 0.29 -5.94 17.03
C SER A 34 1.50 -5.00 17.14
N VAL A 35 2.47 -5.08 16.23
CA VAL A 35 3.76 -4.36 16.32
C VAL A 35 4.05 -3.44 15.14
N ALA A 36 3.45 -3.71 13.98
CA ALA A 36 3.69 -2.98 12.73
C ALA A 36 2.55 -3.22 11.74
N VAL A 37 2.49 -2.36 10.72
CA VAL A 37 1.68 -2.60 9.52
C VAL A 37 2.61 -2.84 8.35
N TYR A 38 2.37 -3.92 7.62
CA TYR A 38 3.12 -4.28 6.42
C TYR A 38 2.25 -4.02 5.21
N MET A 39 2.81 -3.35 4.21
CA MET A 39 2.13 -3.06 2.95
C MET A 39 2.96 -3.68 1.83
N TYR A 40 2.38 -4.67 1.15
CA TYR A 40 3.01 -5.37 0.05
C TYR A 40 2.47 -4.83 -1.28
N LEU A 41 3.35 -4.46 -2.20
CA LEU A 41 3.00 -4.13 -3.58
C LEU A 41 3.10 -5.39 -4.42
N CYS A 42 1.99 -5.87 -4.93
CA CYS A 42 1.87 -7.20 -5.54
C CYS A 42 1.36 -7.08 -6.98
N LEU A 43 1.84 -7.97 -7.85
CA LEU A 43 1.16 -8.35 -9.08
C LEU A 43 0.16 -9.43 -8.67
N ASP A 44 -1.13 -9.24 -8.96
CA ASP A 44 -2.27 -9.99 -8.41
C ASP A 44 -2.54 -9.68 -6.91
N GLY A 45 -3.20 -8.56 -6.68
CA GLY A 45 -3.64 -8.19 -5.34
C GLY A 45 -4.84 -8.99 -4.84
N ARG A 46 -5.55 -9.73 -5.69
CA ARG A 46 -6.89 -10.23 -5.34
C ARG A 46 -6.78 -11.40 -4.36
N ILE A 47 -7.54 -11.32 -3.26
CA ILE A 47 -7.70 -12.45 -2.34
C ILE A 47 -9.04 -13.12 -2.65
N GLU A 48 -9.02 -14.39 -3.04
CA GLU A 48 -10.25 -15.14 -3.36
C GLU A 48 -11.08 -15.49 -2.10
N ASN A 49 -12.41 -15.57 -2.27
CA ASN A 49 -13.40 -16.06 -1.29
C ASN A 49 -13.68 -15.18 -0.07
N GLU A 50 -13.61 -13.85 -0.22
CA GLU A 50 -13.69 -12.92 0.91
C GLU A 50 -14.74 -11.81 0.71
N ASP A 51 -15.01 -11.06 1.78
CA ASP A 51 -15.95 -9.94 1.76
C ASP A 51 -15.40 -8.78 0.92
N VAL A 52 -16.14 -8.44 -0.14
CA VAL A 52 -15.81 -7.35 -1.05
C VAL A 52 -16.55 -6.08 -0.65
N LEU A 53 -15.80 -5.02 -0.40
CA LEU A 53 -16.27 -3.66 -0.18
C LEU A 53 -15.83 -2.77 -1.34
N ASN A 54 -16.51 -1.62 -1.50
CA ASN A 54 -16.10 -0.59 -2.45
C ASN A 54 -15.88 0.71 -1.69
N ASP A 55 -14.77 1.40 -1.96
CA ASP A 55 -14.53 2.71 -1.40
C ASP A 55 -15.24 3.83 -2.19
N ALA A 56 -15.03 5.08 -1.77
CA ALA A 56 -15.64 6.24 -2.43
C ALA A 56 -15.12 6.50 -3.86
N ALA A 57 -13.95 5.96 -4.21
CA ALA A 57 -13.39 6.01 -5.57
C ALA A 57 -13.85 4.83 -6.43
N GLY A 58 -14.59 3.87 -5.85
CA GLY A 58 -15.04 2.66 -6.54
C GLY A 58 -14.01 1.54 -6.56
N ARG A 59 -12.94 1.63 -5.75
CA ARG A 59 -11.91 0.59 -5.67
C ARG A 59 -12.42 -0.62 -4.90
N GLU A 60 -12.08 -1.80 -5.39
CA GLU A 60 -12.36 -3.06 -4.73
C GLU A 60 -11.46 -3.20 -3.49
N ILE A 61 -12.07 -3.25 -2.31
CA ILE A 61 -11.40 -3.55 -1.05
C ILE A 61 -11.84 -4.93 -0.60
N ILE A 62 -10.89 -5.83 -0.38
CA ILE A 62 -11.13 -7.18 0.08
C ILE A 62 -10.61 -7.30 1.50
N VAL A 63 -11.45 -7.69 2.46
CA VAL A 63 -11.04 -7.79 3.87
C VAL A 63 -11.02 -9.25 4.30
N GLN A 64 -9.86 -9.72 4.79
CA GLN A 64 -9.66 -11.07 5.30
C GLN A 64 -8.91 -11.04 6.63
N GLY A 65 -9.63 -11.22 7.74
CA GLY A 65 -9.02 -11.27 9.07
C GLY A 65 -8.26 -9.99 9.42
N ASN A 66 -6.93 -10.07 9.51
CA ASN A 66 -6.05 -8.93 9.78
C ASN A 66 -5.39 -8.37 8.51
N THR A 67 -5.90 -8.75 7.34
CA THR A 67 -5.37 -8.35 6.04
C THR A 67 -6.45 -7.62 5.25
N ILE A 68 -6.05 -6.57 4.55
CA ILE A 68 -6.87 -5.82 3.60
C ILE A 68 -6.14 -5.83 2.26
N SER A 69 -6.80 -6.29 1.20
CA SER A 69 -6.32 -6.09 -0.16
C SER A 69 -7.08 -4.95 -0.83
N ILE A 70 -6.37 -4.14 -1.61
CA ILE A 70 -6.92 -3.09 -2.44
C ILE A 70 -6.37 -3.29 -3.84
N VAL A 71 -7.26 -3.51 -4.81
CA VAL A 71 -6.89 -3.56 -6.23
C VAL A 71 -6.71 -2.12 -6.73
N VAL A 72 -5.62 -1.85 -7.44
CA VAL A 72 -5.27 -0.51 -7.94
C VAL A 72 -5.08 -0.54 -9.44
N GLU A 73 -5.55 0.50 -10.14
CA GLU A 73 -5.40 0.58 -11.60
C GLU A 73 -4.00 1.10 -11.98
N SER A 74 -3.33 1.82 -11.08
CA SER A 74 -2.00 2.38 -11.31
C SER A 74 -1.14 2.42 -10.04
N PRO A 75 0.20 2.23 -10.14
CA PRO A 75 1.13 2.47 -9.02
C PRO A 75 1.04 3.88 -8.43
N LYS A 76 0.56 4.86 -9.21
CA LYS A 76 0.41 6.25 -8.74
C LYS A 76 -0.60 6.40 -7.61
N GLU A 77 -1.58 5.50 -7.52
CA GLU A 77 -2.62 5.51 -6.50
C GLU A 77 -2.13 5.05 -5.12
N ILE A 78 -0.98 4.37 -5.05
CA ILE A 78 -0.41 3.86 -3.79
C ILE A 78 -0.27 4.99 -2.76
N THR A 79 0.26 6.15 -3.19
CA THR A 79 0.42 7.31 -2.31
C THR A 79 -0.92 7.82 -1.81
N GLU A 80 -1.92 7.89 -2.70
CA GLU A 80 -3.28 8.33 -2.35
C GLU A 80 -3.93 7.38 -1.34
N ILE A 81 -3.72 6.07 -1.49
CA ILE A 81 -4.21 5.05 -0.57
C ILE A 81 -3.55 5.21 0.80
N ILE A 82 -2.23 5.37 0.86
CA ILE A 82 -1.54 5.57 2.15
C ILE A 82 -2.11 6.79 2.90
N GLU A 83 -2.41 7.88 2.19
CA GLU A 83 -2.98 9.10 2.78
C GLU A 83 -4.45 8.92 3.16
N GLN A 84 -5.28 8.41 2.25
CA GLN A 84 -6.72 8.27 2.43
C GLN A 84 -7.07 7.29 3.56
N TYR A 85 -6.35 6.18 3.65
CA TYR A 85 -6.55 5.17 4.70
C TYR A 85 -5.78 5.51 5.99
N GLY A 86 -5.10 6.66 6.02
CA GLY A 86 -4.41 7.16 7.21
C GLY A 86 -3.25 6.27 7.66
N LEU A 87 -2.65 5.50 6.76
CA LEU A 87 -1.60 4.54 7.09
C LEU A 87 -0.34 5.24 7.64
N ASN A 88 -0.09 6.48 7.22
CA ASN A 88 1.00 7.31 7.74
C ASN A 88 0.73 7.92 9.12
N ASN A 89 -0.53 7.90 9.59
CA ASN A 89 -0.94 8.51 10.86
C ASN A 89 -1.22 7.48 11.97
N MET A 90 -0.78 6.23 11.76
CA MET A 90 -0.94 5.16 12.73
C MET A 90 0.12 5.22 13.82
N ASN A 91 -0.23 4.73 15.02
CA ASN A 91 0.73 4.58 16.13
C ASN A 91 1.71 3.41 15.94
N LEU A 92 1.64 2.72 14.80
CA LEU A 92 2.49 1.58 14.44
C LEU A 92 3.36 1.96 13.24
N PRO A 93 4.61 1.47 13.18
CA PRO A 93 5.45 1.67 12.01
C PRO A 93 4.82 1.00 10.77
N LEU A 94 4.93 1.69 9.62
CA LEU A 94 4.53 1.18 8.31
C LEU A 94 5.79 0.72 7.55
N PHE A 95 5.77 -0.52 7.08
CA PHE A 95 6.81 -1.07 6.21
C PHE A 95 6.23 -1.36 4.84
N THR A 96 6.80 -0.73 3.82
CA THR A 96 6.47 -1.02 2.41
C THR A 96 7.44 -2.05 1.86
N ILE A 97 6.90 -3.12 1.27
CA ILE A 97 7.66 -4.20 0.64
C ILE A 97 7.18 -4.31 -0.80
N ASP A 98 8.08 -4.09 -1.74
CA ASP A 98 7.80 -4.27 -3.16
C ASP A 98 8.09 -5.72 -3.54
N VAL A 99 7.05 -6.48 -3.89
CA VAL A 99 7.17 -7.88 -4.36
C VAL A 99 6.96 -8.01 -5.87
N THR A 100 6.84 -6.89 -6.60
CA THR A 100 6.70 -6.87 -8.07
C THR A 100 8.02 -7.08 -8.82
N LEU A 101 9.16 -7.00 -8.12
CA LEU A 101 10.52 -7.01 -8.70
C LEU A 101 11.07 -8.40 -9.09
N TYR A 102 10.24 -9.33 -9.57
CA TYR A 102 10.67 -10.67 -10.01
C TYR A 102 10.54 -10.91 -11.51
#